data_AF-E1ID87-F1
#
_entry.id   AF-E1ID87-F1
#
_cell.length_a   1.000
_cell.length_b   1.000
_cell.length_c   1.000
_cell.angle_alpha   90.00
_cell.angle_beta   90.00
_cell.angle_gamma   90.00
#
_symmetry.space_group_name_H-M   'P 1'
#
loop_
_entity.id
_entity.type
_entity.pdbx_description
1 polymer ?
#
loop_
_entity_poly.entity_id
_entity_poly.type
_entity_poly.pdbx_seq_one_letter_code
_entity_poly.pdbx_strand_id
1 'polypeptide(L)' 'MVNLLGRRNGPVGREALRAALAIPGAHIHLYGKREARVGRKMGHITVLGPSLAEAEAVALQAADRVDV' A
#
# COMPACT_ATOMS: atom_id res chain seq x y z
N MET A 1 9.55 3.80 3.70
CA MET A 1 8.74 3.45 2.50
C MET A 1 8.55 1.94 2.49
N VAL A 2 7.35 1.46 2.18
CA VAL A 2 7.06 0.02 2.03
C VAL A 2 6.48 -0.26 0.65
N ASN A 3 6.83 -1.41 0.06
CA ASN A 3 6.26 -1.82 -1.23
C ASN A 3 4.91 -2.51 -1.01
N LEU A 4 3.94 -2.21 -1.86
CA LEU A 4 2.70 -2.97 -1.95
C LEU A 4 2.94 -4.14 -2.90
N LEU A 5 2.91 -5.36 -2.37
CA LEU A 5 3.05 -6.59 -3.16
C LEU A 5 1.69 -7.21 -3.39
N GLY A 6 1.48 -7.77 -4.57
CA GLY A 6 0.27 -8.52 -4.83
C GLY A 6 0.18 -9.74 -3.92
N ARG A 7 -0.97 -9.92 -3.26
CA ARG A 7 -1.29 -11.03 -2.34
C ARG A 7 -2.13 -12.11 -3.02
N ARG A 8 -2.75 -11.77 -4.15
CA ARG A 8 -3.56 -12.68 -4.97
C ARG A 8 -3.32 -12.43 -6.46
N ASN A 9 -3.82 -13.34 -7.29
CA ASN A 9 -3.89 -13.15 -8.74
C ASN A 9 -5.29 -12.65 -9.11
N GLY A 10 -5.37 -11.73 -10.07
CA GLY A 10 -6.64 -11.28 -10.65
C GLY A 10 -6.82 -9.76 -10.68
N PRO A 11 -8.02 -9.28 -11.03
CA PRO A 11 -8.28 -7.86 -11.18
C PRO A 11 -8.20 -7.12 -9.84
N VAL A 12 -7.68 -5.89 -9.90
CA VAL A 12 -7.65 -4.95 -8.77
C VAL A 12 -8.84 -4.00 -8.89
N GLY A 13 -9.72 -4.03 -7.89
CA GLY A 13 -10.86 -3.13 -7.80
C GLY A 13 -10.48 -1.76 -7.26
N ARG A 14 -11.31 -0.73 -7.52
CA ARG A 14 -11.12 0.63 -6.96
C ARG A 14 -11.23 0.67 -5.43
N GLU A 15 -11.87 -0.33 -4.84
CA GLU A 15 -12.05 -0.42 -3.38
C GLU A 15 -10.80 -0.88 -2.65
N ALA A 16 -9.86 -1.51 -3.36
CA ALA A 16 -8.60 -2.02 -2.83
C ALA A 16 -7.81 -1.04 -1.95
N LEU A 17 -8.07 0.27 -2.09
CA LEU A 17 -7.32 1.33 -1.43
C LEU A 17 -8.12 2.17 -0.44
N ARG A 18 -9.44 2.03 -0.40
CA ARG A 18 -10.29 2.94 0.39
C ARG A 18 -9.90 2.94 1.87
N ALA A 19 -9.58 1.77 2.41
CA ALA A 19 -9.18 1.63 3.80
C ALA A 19 -7.78 2.19 4.10
N ALA A 20 -6.84 2.11 3.14
CA ALA A 20 -5.49 2.63 3.32
C ALA A 20 -5.41 4.15 3.19
N LEU A 21 -6.25 4.76 2.35
CA LEU A 21 -6.35 6.23 2.21
C LEU A 21 -6.87 6.93 3.48
N ALA A 22 -7.46 6.18 4.41
CA ALA A 22 -7.93 6.70 5.69
C ALA A 22 -6.80 6.88 6.72
N ILE A 23 -5.56 6.48 6.42
CA ILE A 23 -4.41 6.57 7.34
C ILE A 23 -3.70 7.91 7.19
N PRO A 24 -3.72 8.79 8.21
CA PRO A 24 -3.05 10.08 8.15
C PRO A 24 -1.55 9.94 7.91
N GLY A 25 -0.99 10.79 7.06
CA GLY A 25 0.44 10.79 6.74
C GLY A 25 0.91 9.68 5.79
N ALA A 26 0.02 8.76 5.38
CA ALA A 26 0.33 7.74 4.39
C ALA A 26 0.08 8.23 2.96
N HIS A 27 1.16 8.42 2.21
CA HIS A 27 1.13 8.75 0.79
C HIS A 27 1.22 7.49 -0.05
N ILE A 28 0.16 7.17 -0.79
CA ILE A 28 0.06 5.94 -1.57
C ILE A 28 0.29 6.24 -3.06
N HIS A 29 1.21 5.51 -3.69
CA HIS A 29 1.47 5.60 -5.12
C HIS A 29 1.30 4.23 -5.78
N LEU A 30 0.37 4.13 -6.73
CA LEU A 30 0.11 2.92 -7.50
C LEU A 30 0.63 3.03 -8.92
N TYR A 31 1.07 1.90 -9.47
CA TYR A 31 1.60 1.84 -10.82
C TYR A 31 0.52 1.62 -11.91
N GLY A 32 -0.78 1.77 -11.58
CA GLY A 32 -1.87 1.62 -12.54
C GLY A 32 -2.07 0.19 -13.09
N LYS A 33 -1.57 -0.82 -12.38
CA LYS A 33 -1.67 -2.23 -12.79
C LYS A 33 -3.10 -2.73 -12.58
N ARG A 34 -3.76 -3.12 -13.68
CA ARG A 34 -5.14 -3.65 -13.67
C ARG A 34 -5.26 -5.02 -13.02
N GLU A 35 -4.18 -5.78 -13.04
CA GLU A 35 -4.11 -7.13 -12.47
C GLU A 35 -2.98 -7.25 -11.43
N ALA A 36 -3.40 -7.73 -10.27
CA ALA A 36 -2.55 -8.24 -9.22
C ALA A 36 -1.94 -9.58 -9.63
N ARG A 37 -0.68 -9.76 -9.25
CA ARG A 37 0.01 -11.05 -9.30
C ARG A 37 0.79 -11.21 -8.01
N VAL A 38 0.78 -12.43 -7.44
CA VAL A 38 1.48 -12.71 -6.19
C VAL A 38 2.95 -12.26 -6.29
N GLY A 39 3.40 -11.45 -5.32
CA GLY A 39 4.77 -10.92 -5.26
C GLY A 39 5.09 -9.78 -6.23
N ARG A 40 4.17 -9.41 -7.13
CA ARG A 40 4.36 -8.27 -8.05
C ARG A 40 4.25 -6.97 -7.27
N LYS A 41 5.22 -6.05 -7.44
CA LYS A 41 5.09 -4.68 -6.91
C LYS A 41 3.91 -3.96 -7.54
N MET A 42 2.86 -3.69 -6.79
CA MET A 42 1.64 -3.00 -7.23
C MET A 42 1.73 -1.48 -7.03
N GLY A 43 2.58 -1.05 -6.12
CA GLY A 43 2.82 0.35 -5.77
C GLY A 43 3.76 0.46 -4.58
N HIS A 44 3.71 1.58 -3.89
CA HIS A 44 4.40 1.79 -2.62
C HIS A 44 3.64 2.78 -1.75
N ILE A 45 3.93 2.72 -0.44
CA ILE A 45 3.48 3.69 0.54
C ILE A 45 4.70 4.41 1.12
N THR A 46 4.62 5.73 1.13
CA THR A 46 5.60 6.62 1.74
C THR A 46 4.95 7.30 2.93
N VAL A 47 5.62 7.25 4.09
CA VAL A 47 5.24 7.96 5.30
C VAL A 47 6.46 8.75 5.76
N LEU A 48 6.21 9.96 6.24
CA LEU A 48 7.21 10.80 6.92
C LEU A 48 6.91 10.79 8.41
N GLY A 49 7.94 10.81 9.25
CA GLY A 49 7.82 10.80 10.70
C GLY A 49 9.11 11.22 11.38
N PRO A 50 9.09 11.49 12.69
CA PRO A 50 10.25 11.95 13.44
C PRO A 50 11.30 10.86 13.64
N SER A 51 10.93 9.59 13.46
CA SER A 51 11.83 8.44 13.51
C SER A 51 11.49 7.43 12.41
N LEU A 52 12.49 6.61 12.03
CA LEU A 52 12.28 5.52 11.08
C LEU A 52 11.23 4.52 11.58
N ALA A 53 11.29 4.18 12.87
CA ALA A 53 10.39 3.20 13.49
C ALA A 53 8.92 3.66 13.44
N GLU A 54 8.64 4.93 13.75
CA GLU A 54 7.28 5.48 13.66
C GLU A 54 6.78 5.52 12.21
N ALA A 55 7.62 6.00 11.29
CA ALA A 55 7.24 6.05 9.88
C ALA A 55 6.99 4.65 9.30
N GLU A 56 7.79 3.66 9.68
CA GLU A 56 7.62 2.27 9.26
C GLU A 56 6.35 1.65 9.84
N ALA A 57 6.07 1.85 11.13
CA ALA A 57 4.86 1.34 11.78
C ALA A 57 3.59 1.84 11.07
N VAL A 58 3.50 3.15 10.78
CA VAL A 58 2.36 3.73 10.05
C VAL A 58 2.29 3.21 8.61
N ALA A 59 3.44 3.06 7.94
CA ALA A 59 3.49 2.56 6.57
C ALA A 59 3.00 1.11 6.46
N LEU A 60 3.39 0.25 7.41
CA LEU A 60 2.91 -1.13 7.51
C LEU A 60 1.41 -1.19 7.84
N GLN A 61 0.96 -0.36 8.78
CA GLN A 61 -0.46 -0.26 9.14
C GLN A 61 -1.34 0.16 7.95
N ALA A 62 -0.84 1.03 7.07
CA ALA A 62 -1.51 1.41 5.84
C ALA A 62 -1.46 0.28 4.79
N ALA A 63 -0.33 -0.41 4.65
CA ALA A 63 -0.16 -1.51 3.69
C ALA A 63 -1.08 -2.70 3.99
N ASP A 64 -1.34 -3.00 5.25
CA ASP A 64 -2.27 -4.06 5.65
C ASP A 64 -3.71 -3.80 5.26
N ARG A 65 -4.06 -2.53 5.00
CA ARG A 65 -5.40 -2.13 4.55
C ARG A 65 -5.54 -2.09 3.02
N VAL A 66 -4.52 -2.51 2.27
CA VAL A 66 -4.57 -2.58 0.82
C VAL A 66 -4.84 -4.01 0.35
N ASP A 67 -5.91 -4.20 -0.42
CA ASP A 67 -6.20 -5.48 -1.11
C ASP A 67 -5.70 -5.44 -2.56
N VAL A 68 -4.42 -5.76 -2.76
CA VAL A 68 -3.78 -5.93 -4.08
C VAL A 68 -3.01 -7.22 -4.15
#